data_AF-R1GK27-F1
#
_entry.id   AF-R1GK27-F1
#
_cell.length_a   1.000
_cell.length_b   1.000
_cell.length_c   1.000
_cell.angle_alpha   90.00
_cell.angle_beta   90.00
_cell.angle_gamma   90.00
#
_symmetry.space_group_name_H-M   'P 1'
#
loop_
_entity.id
_entity.type
_entity.pdbx_description
1 polymer ?
#
loop_
_entity_poly.entity_id
_entity_poly.type
_entity_poly.pdbx_seq_one_letter_code
_entity_poly.pdbx_strand_id
1 'polypeptide(L)'
;MALFIAPLRADYLVLMGVAVGVSITAGLFVRYTILPSTPAEALEEDSIFERVIPCDCDCKCDGMPAPTPDEPSSDEEEGNSTISSEISSFHDSGHASPSAAEQQREPHSLETSLKLLSEGRASELRNGNIVQLVSAGKLPLHALERVVGDAARAVRIRRAVLSLILLEQQQDDGYYRSHRALSGLPHRNYDFDAVAGRCAENVIGYVPVPVGVAGPLAVDGRRVMVPMATTEGALVASTSRGAKALNHARGGLGVQTELADDGMTRAPVLGFPSLRTAAQAKRFLDSPPGQALLADAFDASSRFGRLVHATSTIVGSRLYVRFKARTGEAMGMNMVGKGVALALDRLRGAAAAQQCPALAEMHVLSLSGNVCADKKAAAVNWIHGRGKSVCAEAVVPADAVRRVLKCEVAALVHVSTHKNLVGSAVAGSSVGGFNAQAANIVAAVFLATGQDIAQVVASSNCLTLMEE
;
A
#
# COMPACT_ATOMS: atom_id res chain seq x y z
N MET A 1 14.67 12.68 1.12
CA MET A 1 13.71 11.56 1.18
C MET A 1 12.29 12.09 1.12
N ALA A 2 11.74 12.21 -0.09
CA ALA A 2 10.31 12.48 -0.31
C ALA A 2 9.84 11.39 -1.26
N LEU A 3 8.94 10.51 -0.79
CA LEU A 3 8.21 9.62 -1.70
C LEU A 3 7.31 10.53 -2.54
N PHE A 4 7.67 10.72 -3.80
CA PHE A 4 6.78 11.30 -4.81
C PHE A 4 5.85 10.19 -5.26
N ILE A 5 4.69 10.11 -4.62
CA ILE A 5 3.50 9.47 -5.21
C ILE A 5 3.07 10.40 -6.35
N ALA A 6 2.82 9.83 -7.53
CA ALA A 6 2.40 10.60 -8.71
C ALA A 6 1.19 11.49 -8.38
N PRO A 7 1.17 12.78 -8.80
CA PRO A 7 0.08 13.68 -8.51
C PRO A 7 -1.12 13.31 -9.38
N LEU A 8 -2.09 12.59 -8.81
CA LEU A 8 -3.45 12.59 -9.33
C LEU A 8 -4.10 13.92 -8.92
N ARG A 9 -4.72 14.62 -9.86
CA ARG A 9 -5.45 15.88 -9.58
C ARG A 9 -6.50 15.63 -8.51
N ALA A 10 -6.70 16.60 -7.61
CA ALA A 10 -7.69 16.54 -6.52
C ALA A 10 -9.10 16.13 -7.00
N ASP A 11 -9.45 16.49 -8.24
CA ASP A 11 -10.70 16.11 -8.88
C ASP A 11 -10.86 14.57 -8.97
N TYR A 12 -9.76 13.82 -9.20
CA TYR A 12 -9.72 12.34 -9.29
C TYR A 12 -9.78 11.62 -7.94
N LEU A 13 -9.43 12.28 -6.83
CA LEU A 13 -9.50 11.68 -5.49
C LEU A 13 -10.91 11.67 -4.90
N VAL A 14 -11.78 12.59 -5.32
CA VAL A 14 -13.22 12.58 -4.98
C VAL A 14 -13.95 11.48 -5.77
N LEU A 15 -13.60 11.28 -7.05
CA LEU A 15 -14.16 10.21 -7.91
C LEU A 15 -13.87 8.77 -7.45
N MET A 16 -12.76 8.54 -6.75
CA MET A 16 -12.37 7.21 -6.28
C MET A 16 -13.07 6.80 -4.98
N GLY A 17 -13.75 7.72 -4.29
CA GLY A 17 -14.37 7.46 -2.99
C GLY A 17 -15.60 6.55 -3.02
N VAL A 18 -16.05 6.13 -4.20
CA VAL A 18 -17.50 5.98 -4.41
C VAL A 18 -17.91 4.72 -5.18
N ALA A 19 -17.08 4.16 -6.08
CA ALA A 19 -17.40 2.87 -6.75
C ALA A 19 -17.21 1.65 -5.87
N VAL A 20 -16.60 1.87 -4.72
CA VAL A 20 -16.12 0.84 -3.86
C VAL A 20 -16.00 1.52 -2.50
N GLY A 21 -16.68 1.01 -1.47
CA GLY A 21 -16.60 1.53 -0.10
C GLY A 21 -15.18 1.90 0.36
N VAL A 22 -14.92 3.22 0.40
CA VAL A 22 -13.84 3.98 1.05
C VAL A 22 -12.44 3.85 0.49
N SER A 23 -11.78 5.01 0.42
CA SER A 23 -10.33 5.13 0.59
C SER A 23 -9.92 6.54 0.97
N ILE A 24 -10.23 7.01 2.19
CA ILE A 24 -9.24 7.67 3.05
C ILE A 24 -9.64 7.45 4.54
N THR A 25 -8.65 7.47 5.43
CA THR A 25 -8.60 6.96 6.81
C THR A 25 -9.58 7.53 7.87
N ALA A 26 -10.88 7.68 7.59
CA ALA A 26 -11.86 8.03 8.63
C ALA A 26 -13.28 7.61 8.26
N GLY A 27 -14.08 7.33 9.30
CA GLY A 27 -15.36 6.65 9.21
C GLY A 27 -16.28 7.16 8.10
N LEU A 28 -16.62 6.26 7.18
CA LEU A 28 -17.66 6.48 6.18
C LEU A 28 -19.03 6.34 6.84
N PHE A 29 -19.85 7.38 6.79
CA PHE A 29 -21.29 7.30 7.07
C PHE A 29 -22.00 7.21 5.72
N VAL A 30 -22.58 6.04 5.42
CA VAL A 30 -23.40 5.84 4.21
C VAL A 30 -24.86 5.87 4.58
N ARG A 31 -25.66 6.71 3.90
CA ARG A 31 -27.12 6.75 4.02
C ARG A 31 -27.75 6.39 2.67
N TYR A 32 -28.76 5.52 2.64
CA TYR A 32 -29.56 5.25 1.44
C TYR A 32 -31.02 5.46 1.78
N THR A 33 -31.70 6.42 1.17
CA THR A 33 -33.16 6.61 1.25
C THR A 33 -33.79 6.07 -0.02
N ILE A 34 -34.92 5.34 0.05
CA ILE A 34 -35.58 4.77 -1.13
C ILE A 34 -37.02 5.35 -1.21
N LEU A 35 -37.63 5.35 -2.40
CA LEU A 35 -38.99 5.87 -2.61
C LEU A 35 -39.81 4.94 -3.53
N PRO A 36 -41.15 4.87 -3.37
CA PRO A 36 -42.03 4.09 -4.24
C PRO A 36 -42.28 4.76 -5.61
N SER A 37 -42.45 3.93 -6.65
CA SER A 37 -42.33 4.27 -8.07
C SER A 37 -43.61 4.82 -8.75
N THR A 38 -43.42 5.65 -9.78
CA THR A 38 -44.32 5.83 -10.95
C THR A 38 -43.57 5.47 -12.25
N PRO A 39 -44.23 5.03 -13.34
CA PRO A 39 -43.56 4.43 -14.50
C PRO A 39 -43.36 5.40 -15.67
N ALA A 40 -42.18 5.37 -16.30
CA ALA A 40 -41.91 5.82 -17.68
C ALA A 40 -40.64 5.12 -18.19
N GLU A 41 -40.77 4.21 -19.16
CA GLU A 41 -40.53 4.36 -20.61
C GLU A 41 -39.11 3.94 -21.02
N ALA A 42 -39.05 2.99 -21.96
CA ALA A 42 -37.86 2.28 -22.40
C ALA A 42 -37.18 3.00 -23.57
N LEU A 43 -35.86 3.04 -23.58
CA LEU A 43 -35.05 3.42 -24.74
C LEU A 43 -34.00 2.35 -25.01
N GLU A 44 -33.89 2.01 -26.30
CA GLU A 44 -33.10 0.94 -26.91
C GLU A 44 -31.59 1.25 -26.91
N GLU A 45 -30.78 0.23 -26.63
CA GLU A 45 -29.32 0.22 -26.80
C GLU A 45 -28.98 -0.54 -28.08
N ASP A 46 -28.30 0.10 -29.05
CA ASP A 46 -27.48 -0.62 -30.02
C ASP A 46 -26.41 0.29 -30.67
N SER A 47 -25.28 -0.33 -31.02
CA SER A 47 -24.16 0.15 -31.87
C SER A 47 -22.96 0.87 -31.24
N ILE A 48 -22.14 0.16 -30.44
CA ILE A 48 -20.68 0.46 -30.38
C ILE A 48 -19.89 -0.86 -30.26
N PHE A 49 -19.81 -1.62 -31.35
CA PHE A 49 -18.91 -2.77 -31.48
C PHE A 49 -18.20 -2.78 -32.84
N GLU A 50 -17.77 -1.62 -33.31
CA GLU A 50 -16.88 -1.53 -34.47
C GLU A 50 -16.12 -0.21 -34.37
N ARG A 51 -14.88 -0.28 -33.84
CA ARG A 51 -13.74 0.65 -34.05
C ARG A 51 -12.78 0.64 -32.86
N VAL A 52 -11.99 -0.42 -32.68
CA VAL A 52 -10.63 -0.31 -32.07
C VAL A 52 -9.71 -1.43 -32.62
N ILE A 53 -8.85 -1.03 -33.56
CA ILE A 53 -7.49 -1.53 -33.93
C ILE A 53 -7.34 -2.96 -34.53
N PRO A 54 -6.72 -3.10 -35.72
CA PRO A 54 -6.39 -4.40 -36.33
C PRO A 54 -5.20 -5.08 -35.66
N CYS A 55 -5.33 -6.38 -35.41
CA CYS A 55 -4.25 -7.26 -34.96
C CYS A 55 -3.68 -8.00 -36.18
N ASP A 56 -2.51 -7.58 -36.65
CA ASP A 56 -1.70 -8.35 -37.59
C ASP A 56 -0.88 -9.39 -36.82
N CYS A 57 -1.36 -10.63 -36.76
CA CYS A 57 -0.49 -11.79 -36.58
C CYS A 57 -1.10 -13.04 -37.25
N ASP A 58 -0.56 -13.37 -38.42
CA ASP A 58 -0.71 -14.68 -39.04
C ASP A 58 0.13 -15.71 -38.28
N CYS A 59 -0.52 -16.54 -37.46
CA CYS A 59 0.07 -17.82 -37.06
C CYS A 59 -1.02 -18.88 -36.82
N LYS A 60 -1.15 -19.76 -37.81
CA LYS A 60 -1.90 -21.02 -37.74
C LYS A 60 -1.34 -21.91 -36.62
N CYS A 61 -2.20 -22.34 -35.72
CA CYS A 61 -1.88 -23.30 -34.67
C CYS A 61 -2.58 -24.64 -34.97
N ASP A 62 -1.85 -25.54 -35.64
CA ASP A 62 -2.18 -26.97 -35.71
C ASP A 62 -1.35 -27.76 -34.69
N GLY A 63 -1.97 -28.79 -34.12
CA GLY A 63 -1.65 -29.40 -32.83
C GLY A 63 -0.30 -30.11 -32.68
N MET A 64 0.09 -30.28 -31.41
CA MET A 64 1.22 -31.11 -30.98
C MET A 64 0.72 -32.16 -29.96
N PRO A 65 1.16 -33.43 -30.06
CA PRO A 65 0.72 -34.52 -29.21
C PRO A 65 1.48 -34.58 -27.87
N ALA A 66 0.86 -35.22 -26.87
CA ALA A 66 1.40 -35.42 -25.52
C ALA A 66 2.54 -36.46 -25.49
N PRO A 67 3.57 -36.30 -24.62
CA PRO A 67 4.60 -37.31 -24.44
C PRO A 67 4.28 -38.29 -23.30
N THR A 68 4.62 -39.56 -23.53
CA THR A 68 4.57 -40.70 -22.58
C THR A 68 5.83 -40.77 -21.69
N PRO A 69 5.79 -41.51 -20.56
CA PRO A 69 6.88 -41.56 -19.58
C PRO A 69 7.87 -42.72 -19.83
N ASP A 70 9.17 -42.48 -19.63
CA ASP A 70 10.21 -43.52 -19.58
C ASP A 70 10.81 -43.63 -18.16
N GLU A 71 11.06 -44.88 -17.77
CA GLU A 71 11.65 -45.36 -16.51
C GLU A 71 13.21 -45.39 -16.54
N PRO A 72 13.89 -45.59 -15.40
CA PRO A 72 15.24 -45.08 -15.17
C PRO A 72 16.36 -46.09 -15.49
N SER A 73 17.53 -45.58 -15.88
CA SER A 73 18.80 -46.33 -15.87
C SER A 73 19.69 -45.84 -14.72
N SER A 74 20.26 -46.82 -14.02
CA SER A 74 21.31 -46.72 -13.01
C SER A 74 22.57 -46.02 -13.54
N ASP A 75 23.27 -45.29 -12.67
CA ASP A 75 24.68 -45.53 -12.34
C ASP A 75 25.10 -44.60 -11.19
N GLU A 76 25.72 -45.19 -10.16
CA GLU A 76 26.32 -44.53 -9.00
C GLU A 76 27.80 -44.17 -9.27
N GLU A 77 28.32 -43.29 -8.40
CA GLU A 77 29.74 -42.91 -8.19
C GLU A 77 30.33 -41.78 -9.07
N GLU A 78 30.43 -40.56 -8.54
CA GLU A 78 31.58 -40.08 -7.75
C GLU A 78 31.36 -38.60 -7.35
N GLY A 79 31.56 -38.31 -6.07
CA GLY A 79 31.40 -36.98 -5.50
C GLY A 79 32.56 -36.04 -5.80
N ASN A 80 32.27 -34.74 -5.64
CA ASN A 80 33.22 -33.63 -5.46
C ASN A 80 33.58 -32.75 -6.69
N SER A 81 32.68 -32.60 -7.67
CA SER A 81 32.83 -31.61 -8.78
C SER A 81 31.65 -30.65 -8.98
N THR A 82 30.58 -30.76 -8.19
CA THR A 82 29.25 -30.19 -8.52
C THR A 82 29.12 -28.68 -8.30
N ILE A 83 29.87 -28.07 -7.36
CA ILE A 83 29.71 -26.64 -7.05
C ILE A 83 30.22 -25.73 -8.19
N SER A 84 31.30 -26.14 -8.87
CA SER A 84 31.90 -25.35 -9.96
C SER A 84 31.11 -25.46 -11.27
N SER A 85 30.47 -26.60 -11.52
CA SER A 85 29.65 -26.82 -12.72
C SER A 85 28.26 -26.19 -12.62
N GLU A 86 27.68 -26.12 -11.42
CA GLU A 86 26.36 -25.49 -11.18
C GLU A 86 26.36 -23.95 -11.31
N ILE A 87 27.50 -23.29 -11.09
CA ILE A 87 27.64 -21.84 -11.34
C ILE A 87 27.58 -21.52 -12.85
N SER A 88 27.96 -22.48 -13.71
CA SER A 88 28.05 -22.30 -15.16
C SER A 88 26.72 -22.47 -15.91
N SER A 89 25.75 -23.17 -15.33
CA SER A 89 24.50 -23.59 -16.00
C SER A 89 23.33 -22.60 -15.89
N PHE A 90 23.53 -21.43 -15.28
CA PHE A 90 22.57 -20.33 -15.31
C PHE A 90 22.58 -19.64 -16.69
N HIS A 91 22.09 -20.32 -17.72
CA HIS A 91 21.90 -19.75 -19.06
C HIS A 91 20.51 -19.09 -19.22
N ASP A 92 20.56 -17.88 -19.77
CA ASP A 92 19.49 -16.89 -19.89
C ASP A 92 18.93 -16.89 -21.32
N SER A 93 17.61 -17.01 -21.49
CA SER A 93 16.92 -17.05 -22.80
C SER A 93 16.03 -15.82 -23.03
N GLY A 94 16.40 -14.64 -22.49
CA GLY A 94 15.52 -13.45 -22.49
C GLY A 94 16.09 -12.13 -23.04
N HIS A 95 17.37 -11.79 -22.86
CA HIS A 95 17.99 -10.59 -23.43
C HIS A 95 19.50 -10.76 -23.53
N ALA A 96 20.11 -10.10 -24.53
CA ALA A 96 21.48 -10.23 -25.03
C ALA A 96 22.38 -11.14 -24.19
N SER A 97 22.57 -12.37 -24.68
CA SER A 97 23.60 -13.27 -24.18
C SER A 97 24.91 -12.47 -24.05
N PRO A 98 25.64 -12.57 -22.92
CA PRO A 98 26.97 -11.99 -22.84
C PRO A 98 27.76 -12.47 -24.06
N SER A 99 28.53 -11.57 -24.68
CA SER A 99 29.20 -11.92 -25.94
C SER A 99 30.04 -13.20 -25.74
N ALA A 100 30.22 -14.03 -26.77
CA ALA A 100 31.01 -15.25 -26.65
C ALA A 100 32.43 -15.01 -26.06
N ALA A 101 32.96 -13.78 -26.15
CA ALA A 101 34.21 -13.35 -25.53
C ALA A 101 34.12 -13.17 -23.99
N GLU A 102 32.95 -12.82 -23.44
CA GLU A 102 32.71 -12.69 -21.99
C GLU A 102 32.52 -14.04 -21.31
N GLN A 103 32.22 -15.11 -22.03
CA GLN A 103 32.12 -16.47 -21.48
C GLN A 103 33.49 -17.16 -21.38
N GLN A 104 34.52 -16.67 -22.09
CA GLN A 104 35.84 -17.33 -22.21
C GLN A 104 36.95 -16.80 -21.29
N ARG A 105 36.80 -15.68 -20.56
CA ARG A 105 37.80 -15.26 -19.56
C ARG A 105 37.73 -16.16 -18.31
N GLU A 106 38.82 -16.41 -17.61
CA GLU A 106 38.78 -17.14 -16.34
C GLU A 106 38.14 -16.29 -15.22
N PRO A 107 37.46 -16.89 -14.22
CA PRO A 107 36.98 -16.16 -13.06
C PRO A 107 38.14 -15.51 -12.31
N HIS A 108 37.97 -14.25 -11.88
CA HIS A 108 38.97 -13.62 -11.01
C HIS A 108 39.11 -14.41 -9.69
N SER A 109 40.33 -14.47 -9.14
CA SER A 109 40.52 -14.97 -7.77
C SER A 109 39.76 -14.10 -6.76
N LEU A 110 39.48 -14.63 -5.58
CA LEU A 110 38.82 -13.88 -4.51
C LEU A 110 39.61 -12.62 -4.14
N GLU A 111 40.94 -12.71 -4.10
CA GLU A 111 41.85 -11.60 -3.83
C GLU A 111 41.78 -10.51 -4.90
N THR A 112 41.76 -10.90 -6.18
CA THR A 112 41.59 -9.95 -7.30
C THR A 112 40.22 -9.27 -7.23
N SER A 113 39.19 -10.04 -6.88
CA SER A 113 37.82 -9.53 -6.74
C SER A 113 37.70 -8.53 -5.58
N LEU A 114 38.38 -8.79 -4.47
CA LEU A 114 38.47 -7.87 -3.32
C LEU A 114 39.19 -6.58 -3.67
N LYS A 115 40.28 -6.67 -4.44
CA LYS A 115 41.02 -5.49 -4.91
C LYS A 115 40.12 -4.59 -5.77
N LEU A 116 39.45 -5.15 -6.77
CA LEU A 116 38.52 -4.41 -7.63
C LEU A 116 37.33 -3.82 -6.84
N LEU A 117 36.83 -4.54 -5.83
CA LEU A 117 35.81 -4.02 -4.93
C LEU A 117 36.32 -2.79 -4.14
N SER A 118 37.54 -2.86 -3.59
CA SER A 118 38.15 -1.75 -2.84
C SER A 118 38.44 -0.53 -3.71
N GLU A 119 38.71 -0.73 -5.00
CA GLU A 119 38.90 0.33 -6.01
C GLU A 119 37.58 0.94 -6.51
N GLY A 120 36.42 0.46 -6.03
CA GLY A 120 35.11 0.93 -6.49
C GLY A 120 34.72 0.44 -7.89
N ARG A 121 35.43 -0.57 -8.41
CA ARG A 121 35.30 -1.12 -9.77
C ARG A 121 34.53 -2.44 -9.79
N ALA A 122 33.66 -2.64 -8.81
CA ALA A 122 32.89 -3.88 -8.66
C ALA A 122 31.88 -4.11 -9.78
N SER A 123 31.47 -3.06 -10.51
CA SER A 123 30.64 -3.19 -11.71
C SER A 123 31.32 -4.00 -12.82
N GLU A 124 32.66 -4.02 -12.87
CA GLU A 124 33.47 -4.77 -13.84
C GLU A 124 33.57 -6.27 -13.50
N LEU A 125 33.31 -6.66 -12.25
CA LEU A 125 33.37 -8.05 -11.82
C LEU A 125 32.26 -8.87 -12.49
N ARG A 126 32.49 -10.16 -12.72
CA ARG A 126 31.41 -11.06 -13.14
C ARG A 126 30.46 -11.36 -11.99
N ASN A 127 29.24 -11.78 -12.34
CA ASN A 127 28.23 -12.18 -11.34
C ASN A 127 28.75 -13.27 -10.39
N GLY A 128 29.44 -14.29 -10.91
CA GLY A 128 30.04 -15.35 -10.09
C GLY A 128 31.05 -14.83 -9.05
N ASN A 129 31.89 -13.86 -9.42
CA ASN A 129 32.84 -13.24 -8.48
C ASN A 129 32.12 -12.43 -7.40
N ILE A 130 31.06 -11.70 -7.77
CA ILE A 130 30.25 -10.95 -6.81
C ILE A 130 29.53 -11.92 -5.85
N VAL A 131 28.99 -13.03 -6.36
CA VAL A 131 28.38 -14.09 -5.54
C VAL A 131 29.41 -14.61 -4.52
N GLN A 132 30.63 -14.94 -4.94
CA GLN A 132 31.70 -15.39 -4.05
C GLN A 132 32.05 -14.34 -2.97
N LEU A 133 32.16 -13.06 -3.34
CA LEU A 133 32.42 -11.98 -2.39
C LEU A 133 31.31 -11.86 -1.33
N VAL A 134 30.05 -12.03 -1.74
CA VAL A 134 28.91 -12.01 -0.81
C VAL A 134 28.92 -13.24 0.09
N SER A 135 29.08 -14.44 -0.46
CA SER A 135 29.13 -15.70 0.30
C SER A 135 30.28 -15.72 1.31
N ALA A 136 31.42 -15.10 0.98
CA ALA A 136 32.56 -14.95 1.89
C ALA A 136 32.38 -13.82 2.94
N GLY A 137 31.21 -13.17 3.01
CA GLY A 137 30.91 -12.10 3.95
C GLY A 137 31.66 -10.78 3.68
N LYS A 138 32.20 -10.61 2.47
CA LYS A 138 33.01 -9.43 2.09
C LYS A 138 32.19 -8.31 1.44
N LEU A 139 30.98 -8.61 0.98
CA LEU A 139 30.05 -7.66 0.39
C LEU A 139 28.62 -7.91 0.93
N PRO A 140 27.98 -6.95 1.61
CA PRO A 140 26.61 -7.15 2.08
C PRO A 140 25.58 -7.10 0.93
N LEU A 141 24.56 -7.97 1.03
CA LEU A 141 23.48 -8.12 0.03
C LEU A 141 22.71 -6.82 -0.27
N HIS A 142 22.49 -5.98 0.74
CA HIS A 142 21.73 -4.74 0.59
C HIS A 142 22.50 -3.62 -0.15
N ALA A 143 23.81 -3.81 -0.39
CA ALA A 143 24.65 -2.82 -1.07
C ALA A 143 24.79 -3.09 -2.58
N LEU A 144 24.24 -4.21 -3.09
CA LEU A 144 24.45 -4.66 -4.46
C LEU A 144 24.02 -3.64 -5.51
N GLU A 145 22.88 -2.96 -5.33
CA GLU A 145 22.40 -1.93 -6.26
C GLU A 145 23.43 -0.81 -6.43
N ARG A 146 24.03 -0.36 -5.32
CA ARG A 146 25.04 0.70 -5.32
C ARG A 146 26.38 0.24 -5.90
N VAL A 147 26.78 -0.98 -5.57
CA VAL A 147 28.11 -1.52 -5.91
C VAL A 147 28.20 -1.99 -7.35
N VAL A 148 27.12 -2.56 -7.87
CA VAL A 148 27.06 -3.08 -9.25
C VAL A 148 26.62 -1.99 -10.23
N GLY A 149 25.85 -1.00 -9.78
CA GLY A 149 25.37 0.09 -10.63
C GLY A 149 24.27 -0.30 -11.63
N ASP A 150 23.72 -1.50 -11.47
CA ASP A 150 22.59 -2.02 -12.26
C ASP A 150 21.65 -2.77 -11.30
N ALA A 151 20.45 -2.21 -11.09
CA ALA A 151 19.48 -2.74 -10.14
C ALA A 151 18.92 -4.12 -10.56
N ALA A 152 18.66 -4.33 -11.86
CA ALA A 152 18.18 -5.62 -12.36
C ALA A 152 19.24 -6.71 -12.19
N ARG A 153 20.52 -6.37 -12.43
CA ARG A 153 21.66 -7.25 -12.18
C ARG A 153 21.86 -7.53 -10.69
N ALA A 154 21.71 -6.52 -9.83
CA ALA A 154 21.76 -6.70 -8.37
C ALA A 154 20.70 -7.70 -7.89
N VAL A 155 19.47 -7.62 -8.40
CA VAL A 155 18.39 -8.59 -8.12
C VAL A 155 18.78 -10.00 -8.56
N ARG A 156 19.34 -10.17 -9.78
CA ARG A 156 19.79 -11.49 -10.27
C ARG A 156 20.89 -12.09 -9.39
N ILE A 157 21.90 -11.29 -9.02
CA ILE A 157 23.00 -11.73 -8.13
C ILE A 157 22.45 -12.11 -6.75
N ARG A 158 21.57 -11.29 -6.17
CA ARG A 158 20.94 -11.58 -4.88
C ARG A 158 20.16 -12.89 -4.90
N ARG A 159 19.41 -13.16 -5.97
CA ARG A 159 18.70 -14.43 -6.16
C ARG A 159 19.66 -15.62 -6.27
N ALA A 160 20.79 -15.48 -6.94
CA ALA A 160 21.80 -16.52 -7.04
C ALA A 160 22.40 -16.84 -5.66
N VAL A 161 22.80 -15.82 -4.89
CA VAL A 161 23.30 -16.00 -3.51
C VAL A 161 22.24 -16.68 -2.64
N LEU A 162 20.98 -16.21 -2.69
CA LEU A 162 19.90 -16.79 -1.89
C LEU A 162 19.65 -18.26 -2.26
N SER A 163 19.77 -18.62 -3.55
CA SER A 163 19.62 -20.01 -3.99
C SER A 163 20.71 -20.91 -3.39
N LEU A 164 21.96 -20.43 -3.31
CA LEU A 164 23.05 -21.17 -2.67
C LEU A 164 22.83 -21.35 -1.16
N ILE A 165 22.43 -20.28 -0.46
CA ILE A 165 22.12 -20.35 0.97
C ILE A 165 20.99 -21.36 1.24
N LEU A 166 19.95 -21.35 0.41
CA LEU A 166 18.85 -22.30 0.54
C LEU A 166 19.32 -23.74 0.28
N LEU A 167 20.20 -23.98 -0.69
CA LEU A 167 20.76 -25.31 -0.94
C LEU A 167 21.58 -25.84 0.24
N GLU A 168 22.41 -25.00 0.86
CA GLU A 168 23.22 -25.36 2.04
C GLU A 168 22.34 -25.71 3.25
N GLN A 169 21.25 -24.96 3.48
CA GLN A 169 20.32 -25.21 4.60
C GLN A 169 19.48 -26.49 4.46
N GLN A 170 19.37 -27.06 3.25
CA GLN A 170 18.53 -28.22 2.97
C GLN A 170 19.23 -29.56 3.22
N GLN A 171 20.54 -29.57 3.52
CA GLN A 171 21.25 -30.81 3.83
C GLN A 171 20.76 -31.49 5.13
N ASP A 172 19.98 -30.80 5.98
CA ASP A 172 19.51 -31.32 7.28
C ASP A 172 18.03 -31.75 7.33
N ASP A 173 17.18 -31.43 6.35
CA ASP A 173 15.73 -31.71 6.41
C ASP A 173 15.17 -32.22 5.06
N GLY A 174 15.01 -33.54 4.94
CA GLY A 174 14.66 -34.28 3.72
C GLY A 174 13.26 -34.03 3.12
N TYR A 175 12.64 -32.88 3.36
CA TYR A 175 11.26 -32.59 2.97
C TYR A 175 11.11 -31.56 1.83
N TYR A 176 12.14 -30.82 1.47
CA TYR A 176 12.04 -29.75 0.47
C TYR A 176 12.92 -29.99 -0.76
N ARG A 177 12.34 -29.89 -1.97
CA ARG A 177 13.08 -29.91 -3.24
C ARG A 177 13.47 -28.47 -3.61
N SER A 178 14.73 -28.12 -3.36
CA SER A 178 15.35 -26.78 -3.41
C SER A 178 15.49 -26.11 -4.79
N HIS A 179 15.32 -26.80 -5.91
CA HIS A 179 15.62 -26.21 -7.24
C HIS A 179 14.57 -25.23 -7.77
N ARG A 180 13.45 -25.02 -7.06
CA ARG A 180 12.32 -24.23 -7.57
C ARG A 180 11.83 -23.10 -6.65
N ALA A 181 12.42 -22.91 -5.48
CA ALA A 181 11.91 -21.96 -4.48
C ALA A 181 11.71 -20.53 -5.04
N LEU A 182 12.65 -20.07 -5.89
CA LEU A 182 12.56 -18.75 -6.53
C LEU A 182 12.09 -18.80 -7.98
N SER A 183 11.92 -19.99 -8.57
CA SER A 183 11.58 -20.15 -9.99
C SER A 183 10.23 -19.55 -10.36
N GLY A 184 9.25 -19.63 -9.45
CA GLY A 184 7.93 -19.03 -9.62
C GLY A 184 7.85 -17.53 -9.32
N LEU A 185 8.93 -16.92 -8.81
CA LEU A 185 8.98 -15.49 -8.51
C LEU A 185 9.62 -14.73 -9.68
N PRO A 186 8.83 -13.99 -10.49
CA PRO A 186 9.36 -13.24 -11.61
C PRO A 186 10.25 -12.08 -11.15
N HIS A 187 11.24 -11.75 -11.98
CA HIS A 187 12.23 -10.70 -11.69
C HIS A 187 12.82 -10.07 -12.96
N ARG A 188 12.43 -10.54 -14.15
CA ARG A 188 12.89 -9.99 -15.43
C ARG A 188 11.95 -8.89 -15.89
N ASN A 189 12.46 -7.99 -16.75
CA ASN A 189 11.70 -6.96 -17.46
C ASN A 189 10.87 -6.06 -16.52
N TYR A 190 11.46 -5.69 -15.38
CA TYR A 190 10.86 -4.80 -14.39
C TYR A 190 11.83 -3.65 -14.08
N ASP A 191 11.30 -2.44 -13.97
CA ASP A 191 12.08 -1.24 -13.64
C ASP A 191 12.42 -1.21 -12.14
N PHE A 192 13.56 -1.79 -11.78
CA PHE A 192 14.06 -1.80 -10.40
C PHE A 192 14.69 -0.46 -9.99
N ASP A 193 15.05 0.42 -10.92
CA ASP A 193 15.59 1.74 -10.59
C ASP A 193 14.52 2.64 -9.98
N ALA A 194 13.26 2.47 -10.40
CA ALA A 194 12.12 3.11 -9.75
C ALA A 194 11.87 2.65 -8.30
N VAL A 195 12.31 1.43 -7.94
CA VAL A 195 12.10 0.82 -6.61
C VAL A 195 13.25 1.11 -5.66
N ALA A 196 14.49 1.06 -6.15
CA ALA A 196 15.69 1.15 -5.34
C ALA A 196 15.75 2.45 -4.51
N GLY A 197 15.93 2.30 -3.19
CA GLY A 197 16.02 3.42 -2.24
C GLY A 197 14.73 4.23 -2.06
N ARG A 198 13.60 3.74 -2.58
CA ARG A 198 12.30 4.43 -2.54
C ARG A 198 11.18 3.55 -2.00
N CYS A 199 11.07 2.32 -2.48
CA CYS A 199 9.89 1.48 -2.26
C CYS A 199 10.19 0.17 -1.53
N ALA A 200 11.34 -0.47 -1.79
CA ALA A 200 11.73 -1.73 -1.15
C ALA A 200 13.25 -1.91 -1.14
N GLU A 201 13.72 -2.66 -0.14
CA GLU A 201 15.11 -3.08 0.02
C GLU A 201 15.25 -4.59 -0.21
N ASN A 202 16.48 -5.05 -0.50
CA ASN A 202 16.78 -6.49 -0.70
C ASN A 202 15.87 -7.19 -1.74
N VAL A 203 15.53 -6.49 -2.81
CA VAL A 203 14.59 -6.95 -3.83
C VAL A 203 15.07 -8.24 -4.51
N ILE A 204 14.21 -9.27 -4.57
CA ILE A 204 14.49 -10.56 -5.24
C ILE A 204 13.55 -10.84 -6.41
N GLY A 205 12.69 -9.89 -6.77
CA GLY A 205 11.67 -10.02 -7.79
C GLY A 205 10.43 -9.22 -7.44
N TYR A 206 9.29 -9.59 -8.01
CA TYR A 206 7.99 -9.01 -7.75
C TYR A 206 6.91 -10.09 -7.74
N VAL A 207 5.77 -9.80 -7.09
CA VAL A 207 4.62 -10.71 -7.05
C VAL A 207 3.53 -10.15 -7.97
N PRO A 208 3.17 -10.85 -9.07
CA PRO A 208 2.04 -10.45 -9.90
C PRO A 208 0.73 -10.65 -9.13
N VAL A 209 -0.13 -9.64 -9.15
CA VAL A 209 -1.50 -9.73 -8.61
C VAL A 209 -2.48 -9.39 -9.72
N PRO A 210 -3.51 -10.22 -10.00
CA PRO A 210 -4.49 -9.92 -11.03
C PRO A 210 -5.18 -8.58 -10.78
N VAL A 211 -5.29 -7.75 -11.82
CA VAL A 211 -6.00 -6.47 -11.77
C VAL A 211 -7.24 -6.56 -12.65
N GLY A 212 -8.42 -6.50 -12.03
CA GLY A 212 -9.69 -6.35 -12.70
C GLY A 212 -10.15 -4.90 -12.72
N VAL A 213 -11.24 -4.64 -13.45
CA VAL A 213 -11.88 -3.32 -13.49
C VAL A 213 -13.36 -3.47 -13.12
N ALA A 214 -13.82 -2.62 -12.20
CA ALA A 214 -15.22 -2.52 -11.83
C ALA A 214 -15.82 -1.20 -12.32
N GLY A 215 -16.99 -1.24 -12.94
CA GLY A 215 -17.70 -0.05 -13.38
C GLY A 215 -18.37 -0.17 -14.76
N PRO A 216 -18.78 0.96 -15.36
CA PRO A 216 -18.60 2.32 -14.82
C PRO A 216 -19.40 2.52 -13.53
N LEU A 217 -18.89 3.31 -12.59
CA LEU A 217 -19.71 3.90 -11.54
C LEU A 217 -19.89 5.39 -11.79
N ALA A 218 -21.14 5.86 -11.76
CA ALA A 218 -21.49 7.26 -11.66
C ALA A 218 -21.30 7.81 -10.22
N VAL A 219 -20.49 8.85 -10.11
CA VAL A 219 -20.04 9.51 -8.88
C VAL A 219 -20.05 11.00 -9.11
N ASP A 220 -20.85 11.76 -8.36
CA ASP A 220 -20.89 13.23 -8.48
C ASP A 220 -21.01 13.70 -9.95
N GLY A 221 -21.85 13.01 -10.73
CA GLY A 221 -22.07 13.27 -12.15
C GLY A 221 -20.98 12.76 -13.12
N ARG A 222 -19.97 12.04 -12.64
CA ARG A 222 -18.86 11.53 -13.45
C ARG A 222 -18.80 10.00 -13.44
N ARG A 223 -18.48 9.38 -14.58
CA ARG A 223 -18.34 7.92 -14.70
C ARG A 223 -16.89 7.48 -14.52
N VAL A 224 -16.66 6.47 -13.67
CA VAL A 224 -15.34 5.97 -13.30
C VAL A 224 -15.24 4.48 -13.52
N MET A 225 -14.12 4.04 -14.10
CA MET A 225 -13.71 2.65 -14.09
C MET A 225 -12.70 2.47 -12.96
N VAL A 226 -13.01 1.59 -12.00
CA VAL A 226 -12.18 1.44 -10.81
C VAL A 226 -11.30 0.19 -10.91
N PRO A 227 -9.97 0.36 -10.93
CA PRO A 227 -9.05 -0.77 -10.95
C PRO A 227 -9.01 -1.43 -9.57
N MET A 228 -9.01 -2.76 -9.56
CA MET A 228 -9.04 -3.58 -8.36
C MET A 228 -8.04 -4.74 -8.49
N ALA A 229 -6.97 -4.72 -7.69
CA ALA A 229 -5.97 -5.77 -7.65
C ALA A 229 -6.33 -6.78 -6.55
N THR A 230 -6.69 -8.01 -6.92
CA THR A 230 -7.16 -9.01 -5.95
C THR A 230 -6.95 -10.44 -6.46
N THR A 231 -6.82 -11.37 -5.53
CA THR A 231 -6.89 -12.82 -5.77
C THR A 231 -8.20 -13.44 -5.29
N GLU A 232 -9.08 -12.65 -4.66
CA GLU A 232 -10.40 -13.10 -4.20
C GLU A 232 -11.36 -13.21 -5.39
N GLY A 233 -11.83 -14.44 -5.63
CA GLY A 233 -12.82 -14.72 -6.67
C GLY A 233 -14.12 -13.93 -6.44
N ALA A 234 -14.78 -13.55 -7.54
CA ALA A 234 -16.03 -12.80 -7.56
C ALA A 234 -16.03 -11.38 -6.95
N LEU A 235 -14.94 -10.93 -6.30
CA LEU A 235 -14.89 -9.58 -5.71
C LEU A 235 -15.16 -8.48 -6.74
N VAL A 236 -14.39 -8.46 -7.84
CA VAL A 236 -14.54 -7.46 -8.92
C VAL A 236 -15.92 -7.55 -9.57
N ALA A 237 -16.41 -8.76 -9.82
CA ALA A 237 -17.73 -8.98 -10.41
C ALA A 237 -18.87 -8.48 -9.50
N SER A 238 -18.76 -8.73 -8.18
CA SER A 238 -19.71 -8.25 -7.18
C SER A 238 -19.72 -6.72 -7.09
N THR A 239 -18.54 -6.09 -7.10
CA THR A 239 -18.41 -4.64 -7.16
C THR A 239 -19.04 -4.07 -8.43
N SER A 240 -18.77 -4.65 -9.61
CA SER A 240 -19.39 -4.22 -10.87
C SER A 240 -20.91 -4.32 -10.85
N ARG A 241 -21.45 -5.38 -10.21
CA ARG A 241 -22.91 -5.53 -10.02
C ARG A 241 -23.46 -4.43 -9.11
N GLY A 242 -22.76 -4.10 -8.03
CA GLY A 242 -23.08 -2.96 -7.16
C GLY A 242 -23.10 -1.64 -7.94
N ALA A 243 -22.04 -1.38 -8.74
CA ALA A 243 -21.97 -0.20 -9.57
C ALA A 243 -23.13 -0.11 -10.58
N LYS A 244 -23.49 -1.23 -11.21
CA LYS A 244 -24.67 -1.32 -12.10
C LYS A 244 -25.95 -0.91 -11.37
N ALA A 245 -26.18 -1.41 -10.15
CA ALA A 245 -27.37 -1.04 -9.37
C ALA A 245 -27.36 0.45 -8.98
N LEU A 246 -26.21 0.98 -8.56
CA LEU A 246 -26.05 2.39 -8.17
C LEU A 246 -26.19 3.35 -9.35
N ASN A 247 -25.86 2.93 -10.57
CA ASN A 247 -26.08 3.75 -11.77
C ASN A 247 -27.57 3.94 -12.11
N HIS A 248 -28.45 3.09 -11.59
CA HIS A 248 -29.90 3.32 -11.66
C HIS A 248 -30.40 4.30 -10.59
N ALA A 249 -29.52 4.89 -9.77
CA ALA A 249 -29.93 5.82 -8.74
C ALA A 249 -30.72 7.01 -9.29
N ARG A 250 -31.63 7.51 -8.47
CA ARG A 250 -32.59 8.56 -8.85
C ARG A 250 -31.88 9.78 -9.47
N GLY A 251 -32.45 10.27 -10.58
CA GLY A 251 -31.95 11.45 -11.29
C GLY A 251 -30.71 11.18 -12.16
N GLY A 252 -30.25 9.93 -12.29
CA GLY A 252 -29.05 9.59 -13.07
C GLY A 252 -27.75 10.16 -12.48
N LEU A 253 -27.83 10.71 -11.26
CA LEU A 253 -26.72 11.37 -10.57
C LEU A 253 -25.70 10.38 -10.00
N GLY A 254 -26.07 9.09 -9.97
CA GLY A 254 -25.27 8.05 -9.35
C GLY A 254 -25.17 8.24 -7.84
N VAL A 255 -23.99 7.98 -7.31
CA VAL A 255 -23.69 8.18 -5.89
C VAL A 255 -23.19 9.61 -5.68
N GLN A 256 -23.68 10.26 -4.63
CA GLN A 256 -23.25 11.60 -4.20
C GLN A 256 -22.27 11.47 -3.05
N THR A 257 -21.20 12.26 -3.06
CA THR A 257 -20.21 12.24 -1.98
C THR A 257 -19.78 13.59 -1.46
N GLU A 258 -19.39 13.59 -0.19
CA GLU A 258 -18.91 14.78 0.51
C GLU A 258 -17.65 14.47 1.30
N LEU A 259 -16.66 15.35 1.14
CA LEU A 259 -15.42 15.35 1.90
C LEU A 259 -15.63 16.12 3.21
N ALA A 260 -15.96 15.40 4.28
CA ALA A 260 -16.29 15.99 5.57
C ALA A 260 -15.07 16.55 6.31
N ASP A 261 -13.88 15.97 6.10
CA ASP A 261 -12.66 16.36 6.81
C ASP A 261 -11.40 15.85 6.09
N ASP A 262 -10.27 16.56 6.24
CA ASP A 262 -8.98 16.25 5.60
C ASP A 262 -7.81 16.66 6.50
N GLY A 263 -7.09 15.67 7.04
CA GLY A 263 -5.83 15.88 7.74
C GLY A 263 -5.16 14.59 8.20
N MET A 264 -3.92 14.39 7.77
CA MET A 264 -3.07 13.30 8.24
C MET A 264 -2.51 13.61 9.64
N THR A 265 -2.27 12.57 10.43
CA THR A 265 -1.90 12.73 11.85
C THR A 265 -0.58 12.08 12.22
N ARG A 266 0.12 12.73 13.16
CA ARG A 266 1.28 12.17 13.88
C ARG A 266 1.16 12.56 15.34
N ALA A 267 1.42 11.61 16.24
CA ALA A 267 1.27 11.83 17.66
C ALA A 267 2.53 11.43 18.43
N PRO A 268 3.47 12.35 18.68
CA PRO A 268 4.58 12.12 19.60
C PRO A 268 4.11 11.89 21.04
N VAL A 269 4.96 11.21 21.81
CA VAL A 269 4.87 11.15 23.27
C VAL A 269 6.05 11.88 23.88
N LEU A 270 5.72 12.86 24.72
CA LEU A 270 6.66 13.72 25.42
C LEU A 270 6.73 13.30 26.88
N GLY A 271 7.93 13.27 27.44
CA GLY A 271 8.19 12.96 28.84
C GLY A 271 8.56 14.20 29.64
N PHE A 272 8.05 14.25 30.87
CA PHE A 272 8.35 15.29 31.86
C PHE A 272 8.75 14.64 33.20
N PRO A 273 9.41 15.38 34.10
CA PRO A 273 9.77 14.88 35.43
C PRO A 273 8.55 14.62 36.34
N SER A 274 7.46 15.38 36.17
CA SER A 274 6.29 15.28 37.04
C SER A 274 4.98 15.52 36.28
N LEU A 275 3.87 15.08 36.88
CA LEU A 275 2.52 15.42 36.39
C LEU A 275 2.31 16.94 36.34
N ARG A 276 2.86 17.69 37.31
CA ARG A 276 2.73 19.15 37.38
C ARG A 276 3.36 19.83 36.17
N THR A 277 4.57 19.43 35.80
CA THR A 277 5.26 20.00 34.63
C THR A 277 4.60 19.59 33.32
N ALA A 278 4.16 18.33 33.20
CA ALA A 278 3.34 17.89 32.05
C ALA A 278 2.04 18.70 31.91
N ALA A 279 1.36 19.01 33.03
CA ALA A 279 0.14 19.82 33.04
C ALA A 279 0.38 21.29 32.68
N GLN A 280 1.52 21.86 33.07
CA GLN A 280 1.94 23.19 32.62
C GLN A 280 2.20 23.21 31.11
N ALA A 281 2.94 22.23 30.59
CA ALA A 281 3.21 22.10 29.16
C ALA A 281 1.90 21.92 28.36
N LYS A 282 0.98 21.05 28.79
CA LYS A 282 -0.35 20.90 28.17
C LYS A 282 -1.09 22.23 28.06
N ARG A 283 -1.21 22.98 29.16
CA ARG A 283 -1.91 24.27 29.17
C ARG A 283 -1.30 25.25 28.18
N PHE A 284 0.03 25.25 28.06
CA PHE A 284 0.71 26.06 27.06
C PHE A 284 0.40 25.57 25.64
N LEU A 285 0.56 24.28 25.34
CA LEU A 285 0.30 23.74 23.99
C LEU A 285 -1.15 23.95 23.55
N ASP A 286 -2.12 23.86 24.47
CA ASP A 286 -3.54 24.08 24.18
C ASP A 286 -3.91 25.58 24.09
N SER A 287 -3.02 26.48 24.52
CA SER A 287 -3.26 27.93 24.45
C SER A 287 -3.05 28.47 23.03
N PRO A 288 -3.66 29.61 22.66
CA PRO A 288 -3.45 30.22 21.34
C PRO A 288 -1.97 30.50 21.02
N PRO A 289 -1.13 31.02 21.94
CA PRO A 289 0.31 31.18 21.70
C PRO A 289 1.04 29.86 21.42
N GLY A 290 0.68 28.78 22.14
CA GLY A 290 1.28 27.47 21.93
C GLY A 290 0.89 26.87 20.58
N GLN A 291 -0.39 26.93 20.21
CA GLN A 291 -0.85 26.47 18.89
C GLN A 291 -0.21 27.27 17.75
N ALA A 292 -0.10 28.60 17.89
CA ALA A 292 0.57 29.45 16.90
C ALA A 292 2.04 29.06 16.72
N LEU A 293 2.78 28.86 17.82
CA LEU A 293 4.16 28.41 17.77
C LEU A 293 4.31 27.05 17.08
N LEU A 294 3.43 26.09 17.39
CA LEU A 294 3.42 24.79 16.74
C LEU A 294 3.12 24.91 15.24
N ALA A 295 2.15 25.74 14.85
CA ALA A 295 1.78 25.96 13.46
C ALA A 295 2.93 26.60 12.67
N ASP A 296 3.51 27.69 13.18
CA ASP A 296 4.63 28.40 12.53
C ASP A 296 5.81 27.46 12.29
N ALA A 297 6.16 26.66 13.29
CA ALA A 297 7.24 25.70 13.19
C ALA A 297 6.91 24.54 12.24
N PHE A 298 5.70 23.99 12.31
CA PHE A 298 5.28 22.87 11.47
C PHE A 298 5.22 23.29 9.99
N ASP A 299 4.60 24.42 9.70
CA ASP A 299 4.32 24.91 8.35
C ASP A 299 5.60 25.31 7.62
N ALA A 300 6.65 25.74 8.36
CA ALA A 300 7.98 25.99 7.81
C ALA A 300 8.66 24.72 7.25
N SER A 301 8.20 23.52 7.61
CA SER A 301 8.83 22.26 7.18
C SER A 301 8.53 21.88 5.72
N SER A 302 7.44 22.43 5.14
CA SER A 302 6.89 22.03 3.84
C SER A 302 6.01 23.12 3.23
N ARG A 303 6.09 23.30 1.91
CA ARG A 303 5.18 24.21 1.17
C ARG A 303 3.70 23.78 1.20
N PHE A 304 3.44 22.49 1.38
CA PHE A 304 2.08 21.90 1.38
C PHE A 304 1.55 21.61 2.78
N GLY A 305 2.45 21.37 3.74
CA GLY A 305 2.09 20.96 5.09
C GLY A 305 1.48 22.15 5.83
N ARG A 306 0.21 22.02 6.25
CA ARG A 306 -0.46 23.05 7.06
C ARG A 306 -1.05 22.42 8.31
N LEU A 307 -0.57 22.83 9.47
CA LEU A 307 -1.12 22.37 10.74
C LEU A 307 -2.57 22.85 10.87
N VAL A 308 -3.50 21.93 11.07
CA VAL A 308 -4.90 22.24 11.37
C VAL A 308 -5.05 22.53 12.85
N HIS A 309 -4.57 21.61 13.69
CA HIS A 309 -4.47 21.78 15.14
C HIS A 309 -3.59 20.68 15.75
N ALA A 310 -3.19 20.87 17.00
CA ALA A 310 -2.59 19.83 17.82
C ALA A 310 -3.41 19.61 19.10
N THR A 311 -3.88 18.39 19.33
CA THR A 311 -4.62 18.03 20.54
C THR A 311 -3.72 17.28 21.51
N SER A 312 -3.67 17.69 22.77
CA SER A 312 -2.79 17.06 23.77
C SER A 312 -3.58 16.26 24.82
N THR A 313 -3.04 15.12 25.25
CA THR A 313 -3.63 14.25 26.30
C THR A 313 -2.54 13.87 27.31
N ILE A 314 -2.80 14.11 28.60
CA ILE A 314 -1.88 13.77 29.70
C ILE A 314 -2.17 12.37 30.21
N VAL A 315 -1.11 11.60 30.46
CA VAL A 315 -1.14 10.36 31.24
C VAL A 315 0.05 10.36 32.19
N GLY A 316 -0.20 10.57 33.48
CA GLY A 316 0.88 10.74 34.47
C GLY A 316 1.81 11.90 34.08
N SER A 317 3.13 11.65 34.05
CA SER A 317 4.13 12.63 33.60
C SER A 317 4.42 12.56 32.09
N ARG A 318 3.48 12.03 31.29
CA ARG A 318 3.57 11.93 29.83
C ARG A 318 2.51 12.76 29.15
N LEU A 319 2.86 13.31 28.00
CA LEU A 319 1.96 14.10 27.15
C LEU A 319 1.96 13.54 25.74
N TYR A 320 0.81 13.06 25.28
CA TYR A 320 0.59 12.60 23.91
C TYR A 320 0.03 13.78 23.13
N VAL A 321 0.72 14.22 22.09
CA VAL A 321 0.31 15.42 21.33
C VAL A 321 -0.02 14.98 19.91
N ARG A 322 -1.30 14.91 19.56
CA ARG A 322 -1.78 14.50 18.23
C ARG A 322 -1.85 15.72 17.31
N PHE A 323 -0.86 15.86 16.44
CA PHE A 323 -0.85 16.85 15.36
C PHE A 323 -1.72 16.35 14.22
N LYS A 324 -2.60 17.21 13.71
CA LYS A 324 -3.37 17.00 12.49
C LYS A 324 -3.02 18.07 11.48
N ALA A 325 -2.63 17.67 10.28
CA ALA A 325 -2.20 18.59 9.24
C ALA A 325 -2.69 18.19 7.86
N ARG A 326 -2.96 19.20 7.02
CA ARG A 326 -3.20 19.01 5.59
C ARG A 326 -1.89 18.75 4.87
N THR A 327 -1.93 17.93 3.83
CA THR A 327 -0.71 17.43 3.15
C THR A 327 -0.77 17.55 1.62
N GLY A 328 -1.72 18.34 1.11
CA GLY A 328 -2.03 18.38 -0.32
C GLY A 328 -2.47 17.01 -0.82
N GLU A 329 -1.99 16.62 -2.01
CA GLU A 329 -2.34 15.33 -2.62
C GLU A 329 -1.57 14.14 -2.04
N ALA A 330 -0.50 14.38 -1.26
CA ALA A 330 0.25 13.31 -0.64
C ALA A 330 -0.54 12.72 0.53
N MET A 331 -0.46 11.40 0.72
CA MET A 331 -0.88 10.76 1.97
C MET A 331 -0.17 11.39 3.19
N GLY A 332 1.09 11.81 3.00
CA GLY A 332 1.69 12.86 3.82
C GLY A 332 2.38 12.41 5.11
N MET A 333 2.48 11.11 5.38
CA MET A 333 3.08 10.60 6.63
C MET A 333 4.51 11.06 6.92
N ASN A 334 5.35 11.13 5.90
CA ASN A 334 6.71 11.67 6.04
C ASN A 334 6.71 13.20 6.23
N MET A 335 5.80 13.90 5.55
CA MET A 335 5.64 15.34 5.65
C MET A 335 5.22 15.73 7.07
N VAL A 336 4.19 15.07 7.61
CA VAL A 336 3.72 15.32 8.98
C VAL A 336 4.78 14.91 10.01
N GLY A 337 5.50 13.80 9.79
CA GLY A 337 6.60 13.40 10.66
C GLY A 337 7.70 14.47 10.76
N LYS A 338 8.12 15.02 9.61
CA LYS A 338 9.11 16.10 9.56
C LYS A 338 8.60 17.39 10.22
N GLY A 339 7.35 17.78 9.94
CA GLY A 339 6.74 18.96 10.53
C GLY A 339 6.64 18.87 12.05
N VAL A 340 6.24 17.71 12.57
CA VAL A 340 6.22 17.46 14.02
C VAL A 340 7.62 17.53 14.62
N ALA A 341 8.63 16.91 14.00
CA ALA A 341 10.00 16.99 14.51
C ALA A 341 10.47 18.45 14.64
N LEU A 342 10.23 19.27 13.62
CA LEU A 342 10.58 20.70 13.64
C LEU A 342 9.78 21.48 14.71
N ALA A 343 8.50 21.18 14.88
CA ALA A 343 7.67 21.78 15.92
C ALA A 343 8.19 21.44 17.33
N LEU A 344 8.58 20.18 17.58
CA LEU A 344 9.15 19.76 18.86
C LEU A 344 10.51 20.40 19.14
N ASP A 345 11.35 20.58 18.11
CA ASP A 345 12.61 21.31 18.26
C ASP A 345 12.38 22.79 18.62
N ARG A 346 11.34 23.43 18.04
CA ARG A 346 10.97 24.81 18.38
C ARG A 346 10.41 24.96 19.79
N LEU A 347 9.71 23.96 20.33
CA LEU A 347 9.24 23.98 21.72
C LEU A 347 10.38 24.09 22.73
N ARG A 348 11.57 23.53 22.43
CA ARG A 348 12.76 23.69 23.28
C ARG A 348 13.19 25.16 23.38
N GLY A 349 13.04 25.93 22.29
CA GLY A 349 13.31 27.37 22.27
C GLY A 349 12.31 28.19 23.07
N ALA A 350 11.04 27.76 23.14
CA ALA A 350 10.00 28.43 23.94
C ALA A 350 10.29 28.38 25.45
N ALA A 351 10.97 27.32 25.91
CA ALA A 351 11.46 27.23 27.28
C ALA A 351 12.51 28.32 27.58
N ALA A 352 13.47 28.50 26.67
CA ALA A 352 14.52 29.51 26.80
C ALA A 352 13.97 30.94 26.75
N ALA A 353 12.91 31.19 25.98
CA ALA A 353 12.20 32.47 25.93
C ALA A 353 11.24 32.71 27.12
N GLN A 354 11.27 31.86 28.15
CA GLN A 354 10.41 31.90 29.34
C GLN A 354 8.89 31.89 29.08
N GLN A 355 8.45 31.49 27.89
CA GLN A 355 7.02 31.38 27.56
C GLN A 355 6.38 30.19 28.31
N CYS A 356 7.12 29.09 28.45
CA CYS A 356 6.73 27.95 29.28
C CYS A 356 7.97 27.25 29.85
N PRO A 357 8.40 27.59 31.08
CA PRO A 357 9.58 27.00 31.72
C PRO A 357 9.53 25.46 31.82
N ALA A 358 8.32 24.89 31.94
CA ALA A 358 8.12 23.44 32.02
C ALA A 358 8.61 22.68 30.77
N LEU A 359 8.77 23.36 29.62
CA LEU A 359 9.31 22.76 28.41
C LEU A 359 10.84 22.55 28.46
N ALA A 360 11.56 23.15 29.42
CA ALA A 360 13.01 22.99 29.56
C ALA A 360 13.40 21.54 29.89
N GLU A 361 12.55 20.85 30.63
CA GLU A 361 12.75 19.45 31.06
C GLU A 361 11.99 18.45 30.16
N MET A 362 11.46 18.92 29.03
CA MET A 362 10.78 18.09 28.04
C MET A 362 11.78 17.22 27.28
N HIS A 363 11.51 15.93 27.19
CA HIS A 363 12.20 15.03 26.26
C HIS A 363 11.20 14.30 25.36
N VAL A 364 11.61 14.06 24.12
CA VAL A 364 10.81 13.31 23.16
C VAL A 364 11.11 11.83 23.34
N LEU A 365 10.14 11.06 23.85
CA LEU A 365 10.30 9.62 24.02
C LEU A 365 10.12 8.88 22.69
N SER A 366 9.17 9.34 21.88
CA SER A 366 8.95 8.83 20.52
C SER A 366 8.18 9.87 19.70
N LEU A 367 8.50 9.96 18.41
CA LEU A 367 7.71 10.74 17.44
C LEU A 367 6.35 10.09 17.13
N SER A 368 6.16 8.82 17.52
CA SER A 368 4.93 8.06 17.31
C SER A 368 4.57 7.27 18.57
N GLY A 369 3.82 7.90 19.47
CA GLY A 369 3.25 7.32 20.69
C GLY A 369 1.92 6.59 20.48
N ASN A 370 1.66 6.07 19.27
CA ASN A 370 0.46 5.30 18.89
C ASN A 370 -0.91 5.99 18.99
N VAL A 371 -0.99 7.27 19.39
CA VAL A 371 -2.25 8.05 19.40
C VAL A 371 -2.52 8.74 18.04
N CYS A 372 -1.75 8.43 16.98
CA CYS A 372 -2.01 8.95 15.65
C CYS A 372 -3.39 8.52 15.09
N ALA A 373 -3.82 7.24 15.04
CA ALA A 373 -3.07 6.00 15.18
C ALA A 373 -2.78 5.41 13.79
N ASP A 374 -1.54 5.03 13.54
CA ASP A 374 -1.09 4.61 12.21
C ASP A 374 -1.06 3.08 12.09
N LYS A 375 -1.75 2.47 11.12
CA LYS A 375 -1.74 1.00 10.87
C LYS A 375 -2.23 0.14 12.04
N LYS A 376 -3.03 0.72 12.95
CA LYS A 376 -3.65 0.03 14.08
C LYS A 376 -5.12 0.42 14.17
N ALA A 377 -5.97 -0.53 14.55
CA ALA A 377 -7.36 -0.24 14.89
C ALA A 377 -7.38 0.63 16.15
N ALA A 378 -7.97 1.83 16.06
CA ALA A 378 -8.05 2.75 17.19
C ALA A 378 -9.29 3.64 17.11
N ALA A 379 -10.02 3.74 18.24
CA ALA A 379 -11.21 4.58 18.37
C ALA A 379 -10.93 6.06 18.05
N VAL A 380 -9.71 6.56 18.33
CA VAL A 380 -9.32 7.94 18.01
C VAL A 380 -9.43 8.25 16.51
N ASN A 381 -9.16 7.28 15.64
CA ASN A 381 -9.32 7.46 14.19
C ASN A 381 -10.80 7.41 13.77
N TRP A 382 -11.60 6.59 14.44
CA TRP A 382 -13.04 6.51 14.20
C TRP A 382 -13.74 7.82 14.60
N ILE A 383 -13.42 8.36 15.77
CA ILE A 383 -14.10 9.51 16.37
C ILE A 383 -13.61 10.85 15.79
N HIS A 384 -12.29 11.01 15.62
CA HIS A 384 -11.70 12.30 15.24
C HIS A 384 -11.17 12.34 13.81
N GLY A 385 -11.38 11.27 13.05
CA GLY A 385 -10.83 11.12 11.71
C GLY A 385 -9.31 11.07 11.63
N ARG A 386 -8.81 10.71 10.45
CA ARG A 386 -7.40 10.68 10.05
C ARG A 386 -7.34 10.64 8.52
N GLY A 387 -6.39 11.32 7.88
CA GLY A 387 -6.48 11.47 6.42
C GLY A 387 -7.81 12.15 6.05
N LYS A 388 -8.57 11.61 5.11
CA LYS A 388 -9.86 12.17 4.70
C LYS A 388 -11.03 11.38 5.27
N SER A 389 -12.06 12.10 5.70
CA SER A 389 -13.35 11.55 6.12
C SER A 389 -14.34 11.80 4.99
N VAL A 390 -14.97 10.74 4.49
CA VAL A 390 -15.86 10.80 3.34
C VAL A 390 -17.24 10.31 3.75
N CYS A 391 -18.29 10.96 3.29
CA CYS A 391 -19.66 10.45 3.32
C CYS A 391 -20.13 10.17 1.90
N ALA A 392 -20.92 9.12 1.71
CA ALA A 392 -21.48 8.76 0.41
C ALA A 392 -22.93 8.34 0.53
N GLU A 393 -23.77 8.71 -0.42
CA GLU A 393 -25.18 8.32 -0.45
C GLU A 393 -25.70 8.07 -1.86
N ALA A 394 -26.72 7.21 -1.95
CA ALA A 394 -27.47 6.99 -3.18
C ALA A 394 -28.92 6.61 -2.87
N VAL A 395 -29.81 6.84 -3.84
CA VAL A 395 -31.21 6.42 -3.77
C VAL A 395 -31.45 5.41 -4.88
N VAL A 396 -31.50 4.12 -4.54
CA VAL A 396 -31.60 3.03 -5.53
C VAL A 396 -33.07 2.61 -5.71
N PRO A 397 -33.64 2.71 -6.91
CA PRO A 397 -35.01 2.27 -7.18
C PRO A 397 -35.25 0.79 -6.87
N ALA A 398 -36.44 0.46 -6.35
CA ALA A 398 -36.79 -0.92 -5.96
C ALA A 398 -36.72 -1.91 -7.13
N ASP A 399 -37.01 -1.48 -8.36
CA ASP A 399 -36.90 -2.30 -9.56
C ASP A 399 -35.43 -2.63 -9.89
N ALA A 400 -34.50 -1.69 -9.70
CA ALA A 400 -33.06 -1.93 -9.83
C ALA A 400 -32.56 -2.92 -8.76
N VAL A 401 -33.01 -2.78 -7.51
CA VAL A 401 -32.69 -3.75 -6.43
C VAL A 401 -33.15 -5.16 -6.82
N ARG A 402 -34.40 -5.33 -7.28
CA ARG A 402 -34.91 -6.64 -7.71
C ARG A 402 -34.19 -7.19 -8.95
N ARG A 403 -34.05 -6.37 -10.00
CA ARG A 403 -33.50 -6.83 -11.28
C ARG A 403 -31.99 -7.05 -11.23
N VAL A 404 -31.24 -6.22 -10.51
CA VAL A 404 -29.77 -6.26 -10.49
C VAL A 404 -29.25 -7.00 -9.26
N LEU A 405 -29.71 -6.64 -8.06
CA LEU A 405 -29.23 -7.23 -6.81
C LEU A 405 -29.93 -8.54 -6.45
N LYS A 406 -31.06 -8.85 -7.11
CA LYS A 406 -31.83 -10.09 -6.95
C LYS A 406 -32.36 -10.27 -5.52
N CYS A 407 -32.78 -9.18 -4.90
CA CYS A 407 -33.40 -9.18 -3.57
C CYS A 407 -34.53 -8.14 -3.46
N GLU A 408 -35.25 -8.16 -2.34
CA GLU A 408 -36.24 -7.14 -1.98
C GLU A 408 -35.60 -6.07 -1.09
N VAL A 409 -36.10 -4.83 -1.19
CA VAL A 409 -35.61 -3.68 -0.43
C VAL A 409 -35.67 -3.95 1.08
N ALA A 410 -36.84 -4.41 1.57
CA ALA A 410 -37.04 -4.70 2.99
C ALA A 410 -36.07 -5.77 3.52
N ALA A 411 -35.78 -6.80 2.72
CA ALA A 411 -34.81 -7.83 3.11
C ALA A 411 -33.39 -7.25 3.20
N LEU A 412 -33.02 -6.36 2.28
CA LEU A 412 -31.70 -5.71 2.26
C LEU A 412 -31.52 -4.79 3.49
N VAL A 413 -32.50 -3.95 3.79
CA VAL A 413 -32.51 -3.08 4.98
C VAL A 413 -32.46 -3.92 6.26
N HIS A 414 -33.29 -4.97 6.35
CA HIS A 414 -33.33 -5.87 7.49
C HIS A 414 -31.97 -6.54 7.76
N VAL A 415 -31.31 -7.04 6.71
CA VAL A 415 -29.97 -7.62 6.82
C VAL A 415 -28.95 -6.57 7.23
N SER A 416 -28.99 -5.35 6.66
CA SER A 416 -28.06 -4.29 7.03
C SER A 416 -28.14 -3.96 8.53
N THR A 417 -29.35 -3.76 9.05
CA THR A 417 -29.58 -3.49 10.47
C THR A 417 -29.07 -4.61 11.37
N HIS A 418 -29.47 -5.85 11.10
CA HIS A 418 -29.11 -6.97 11.99
C HIS A 418 -27.65 -7.40 11.86
N LYS A 419 -27.04 -7.26 10.67
CA LYS A 419 -25.67 -7.69 10.43
C LYS A 419 -24.65 -6.58 10.68
N ASN A 420 -24.81 -5.41 10.03
CA ASN A 420 -23.83 -4.32 10.11
C ASN A 420 -23.92 -3.54 11.41
N LEU A 421 -25.11 -3.44 12.03
CA LEU A 421 -25.29 -2.70 13.27
C LEU A 421 -25.33 -3.63 14.47
N VAL A 422 -26.39 -4.44 14.62
CA VAL A 422 -26.59 -5.30 15.78
C VAL A 422 -25.48 -6.36 15.88
N GLY A 423 -25.18 -7.06 14.78
CA GLY A 423 -24.12 -8.06 14.72
C GLY A 423 -22.75 -7.50 15.08
N SER A 424 -22.38 -6.35 14.50
CA SER A 424 -21.13 -5.66 14.85
C SER A 424 -21.11 -5.19 16.31
N ALA A 425 -22.22 -4.73 16.87
CA ALA A 425 -22.33 -4.37 18.28
C ALA A 425 -22.13 -5.58 19.20
N VAL A 426 -22.77 -6.71 18.92
CA VAL A 426 -22.60 -7.98 19.66
C VAL A 426 -21.16 -8.48 19.57
N ALA A 427 -20.52 -8.35 18.40
CA ALA A 427 -19.13 -8.73 18.20
C ALA A 427 -18.11 -7.82 18.92
N GLY A 428 -18.55 -6.73 19.56
CA GLY A 428 -17.66 -5.76 20.17
C GLY A 428 -16.81 -5.01 19.13
N SER A 429 -17.32 -4.86 17.89
CA SER A 429 -16.70 -4.05 16.83
C SER A 429 -16.81 -2.57 17.16
N SER A 430 -16.18 -2.17 18.26
CA SER A 430 -16.23 -0.83 18.86
C SER A 430 -15.45 0.22 18.05
N VAL A 431 -14.69 -0.20 17.04
CA VAL A 431 -13.85 0.67 16.20
C VAL A 431 -14.21 0.48 14.73
N GLY A 432 -15.21 1.21 14.25
CA GLY A 432 -15.47 1.46 12.82
C GLY A 432 -15.85 0.24 11.95
N GLY A 433 -16.14 -0.91 12.53
CA GLY A 433 -16.46 -2.16 11.82
C GLY A 433 -17.96 -2.38 11.53
N PHE A 434 -18.72 -1.33 11.22
CA PHE A 434 -20.18 -1.41 11.04
C PHE A 434 -20.56 -1.53 9.55
N ASN A 435 -19.94 -2.48 8.86
CA ASN A 435 -20.07 -2.68 7.42
C ASN A 435 -19.97 -4.17 7.05
N ALA A 436 -20.14 -4.50 5.76
CA ALA A 436 -20.02 -5.88 5.29
C ALA A 436 -18.59 -6.28 4.94
N GLN A 437 -17.93 -5.52 4.06
CA GLN A 437 -16.62 -5.87 3.51
C GLN A 437 -15.85 -4.66 2.98
N ALA A 438 -15.90 -3.51 3.66
CA ALA A 438 -15.16 -2.32 3.21
C ALA A 438 -13.65 -2.59 3.07
N ALA A 439 -13.08 -3.49 3.90
CA ALA A 439 -11.67 -3.87 3.80
C ALA A 439 -11.29 -4.53 2.46
N ASN A 440 -12.12 -5.44 1.92
CA ASN A 440 -11.87 -6.11 0.63
C ASN A 440 -11.71 -5.08 -0.49
N ILE A 441 -12.64 -4.14 -0.49
CA ILE A 441 -12.66 -3.03 -1.41
C ILE A 441 -11.40 -2.16 -1.30
N VAL A 442 -11.15 -1.62 -0.09
CA VAL A 442 -10.06 -0.68 0.17
C VAL A 442 -8.75 -1.33 -0.22
N ALA A 443 -8.54 -2.60 0.17
CA ALA A 443 -7.34 -3.35 -0.15
C ALA A 443 -7.12 -3.50 -1.66
N ALA A 444 -8.18 -3.87 -2.41
CA ALA A 444 -8.07 -4.09 -3.84
C ALA A 444 -7.74 -2.80 -4.61
N VAL A 445 -8.38 -1.68 -4.25
CA VAL A 445 -8.10 -0.36 -4.85
C VAL A 445 -6.72 0.14 -4.42
N PHE A 446 -6.35 0.00 -3.14
CA PHE A 446 -5.05 0.41 -2.62
C PHE A 446 -3.91 -0.29 -3.35
N LEU A 447 -4.02 -1.60 -3.51
CA LEU A 447 -2.99 -2.38 -4.19
C LEU A 447 -2.87 -2.01 -5.66
N ALA A 448 -4.01 -1.81 -6.36
CA ALA A 448 -4.01 -1.39 -7.76
C ALA A 448 -3.45 0.03 -7.99
N THR A 449 -3.59 0.91 -7.00
CA THR A 449 -3.23 2.34 -7.09
C THR A 449 -1.96 2.71 -6.32
N GLY A 450 -1.19 1.71 -5.88
CA GLY A 450 0.11 1.90 -5.23
C GLY A 450 0.04 2.57 -3.85
N GLN A 451 -1.05 2.39 -3.12
CA GLN A 451 -1.21 2.90 -1.75
C GLN A 451 -0.53 1.97 -0.73
N ASP A 452 -0.36 2.47 0.50
CA ASP A 452 0.18 1.69 1.62
C ASP A 452 -0.86 0.70 2.14
N ILE A 453 -0.75 -0.57 1.73
CA ILE A 453 -1.73 -1.61 2.06
C ILE A 453 -1.92 -1.84 3.57
N ALA A 454 -0.91 -1.54 4.40
CA ALA A 454 -1.04 -1.66 5.84
C ALA A 454 -1.99 -0.60 6.45
N GLN A 455 -2.34 0.45 5.70
CA GLN A 455 -3.35 1.42 6.11
C GLN A 455 -4.78 0.89 5.99
N VAL A 456 -5.02 -0.24 5.31
CA VAL A 456 -6.36 -0.86 5.21
C VAL A 456 -7.00 -0.99 6.59
N VAL A 457 -6.21 -1.33 7.62
CA VAL A 457 -6.64 -1.45 9.03
C VAL A 457 -7.46 -0.25 9.52
N ALA A 458 -7.08 0.98 9.12
CA ALA A 458 -7.77 2.19 9.53
C ALA A 458 -8.64 2.78 8.41
N SER A 459 -8.27 2.58 7.15
CA SER A 459 -9.00 3.05 5.97
C SER A 459 -10.25 2.23 5.65
N SER A 460 -10.40 1.04 6.24
CA SER A 460 -11.63 0.23 6.14
C SER A 460 -12.68 0.57 7.21
N ASN A 461 -12.45 1.60 8.03
CA ASN A 461 -13.46 2.09 8.96
C ASN A 461 -14.69 2.60 8.20
N CYS A 462 -15.83 1.95 8.37
CA CYS A 462 -17.05 2.25 7.64
C CYS A 462 -18.30 1.86 8.45
N LEU A 463 -19.29 2.74 8.44
CA LEU A 463 -20.67 2.53 8.87
C LEU A 463 -21.60 2.58 7.66
N THR A 464 -22.28 1.47 7.39
CA THR A 464 -23.28 1.36 6.33
C THR A 464 -24.68 1.40 6.91
N LEU A 465 -25.47 2.43 6.60
CA LEU A 465 -26.89 2.53 6.95
C LEU A 465 -27.73 2.36 5.68
N MET A 466 -28.90 1.72 5.81
CA MET A 466 -29.88 1.57 4.73
C MET A 466 -31.26 1.83 5.33
N GLU A 467 -32.10 2.58 4.62
CA GLU A 467 -33.50 2.85 4.97
C GLU A 467 -34.41 2.70 3.73
N GLU A 468 -35.71 2.56 3.97
CA GLU A 468 -36.74 2.36 2.93
C GLU A 468 -37.34 3.66 2.40
#